data_AF-A0A352KHE7-F1
#
_entry.id   AF-A0A352KHE7-F1
#
_cell.length_a   1.000
_cell.length_b   1.000
_cell.length_c   1.000
_cell.angle_alpha   90.00
_cell.angle_beta   90.00
_cell.angle_gamma   90.00
#
_symmetry.space_group_name_H-M   'P 1'
#
loop_
_entity.id
_entity.type
_entity.pdbx_description
1 polymer ?
#
loop_
_entity_poly.entity_id
_entity_poly.type
_entity_poly.pdbx_seq_one_letter_code
_entity_poly.pdbx_strand_id
1 'polypeptide(L)'
;MAERVKTLHKLISDAMKIVFVDHGKNKLPTFDENDFTALTEKLDGHPRSEYLLNAAIAHELEQCESWDRKLSTVLQWITELPASETAKRQALTSIDGFVAEIMSASSAVKDILGQQESLGDAITLLVRLFSGQLADGNNLGAGVLALNRYLATDRLPQSKMAIAGRILTELESNQRLAPNSIEDELVVTKKIGAQITLASNNFLPQEQVLDAFRERTKRFLVPETLEQILAGAENPAQRVGKLVMLSEHLVGNANRRQLAKILTGMVTEHALNSYFTSDATPVSERLRQLTALQEKVLQSEIDGAAKREATERFDYLCTSIMTSHDLLEKMIRSQPNAHDKALALLKLAASDMLTRGKARETAQRQALSYLREPGVLTEYLGGNGNQAEGRKKELSILLQQAGIDPHTVLGQSVAA
;
A
#
# COMPACT_ATOMS: atom_id res chain seq x y z
N MET A 1 27.57 25.13 -2.26
CA MET A 1 27.82 23.68 -2.12
C MET A 1 29.31 23.34 -2.11
N ALA A 2 30.11 23.81 -3.06
CA ALA A 2 31.56 23.51 -3.15
C ALA A 2 32.40 23.94 -1.93
N GLU A 3 32.06 25.05 -1.27
CA GLU A 3 32.79 25.54 -0.08
C GLU A 3 32.54 24.67 1.16
N ARG A 4 31.29 24.20 1.36
CA ARG A 4 30.94 23.26 2.44
C ARG A 4 31.65 21.91 2.28
N VAL A 5 31.76 21.42 1.05
CA VAL A 5 32.49 20.17 0.74
C VAL A 5 33.99 20.31 1.05
N LYS A 6 34.60 21.46 0.70
CA LYS A 6 36.01 21.73 1.05
C LYS A 6 36.23 21.79 2.56
N THR A 7 35.33 22.42 3.30
CA THR A 7 35.41 22.49 4.77
C THR A 7 35.27 21.11 5.41
N LEU A 8 34.34 20.28 4.93
CA LEU A 8 34.18 18.90 5.41
C LEU A 8 35.43 18.04 5.12
N HIS A 9 35.98 18.10 3.90
CA HIS A 9 37.22 17.38 3.58
C HIS A 9 38.40 17.83 4.44
N LYS A 10 38.50 19.13 4.74
CA LYS A 10 39.54 19.66 5.63
C LYS A 10 39.39 19.12 7.06
N LEU A 11 38.18 19.14 7.60
CA LEU A 11 37.88 18.59 8.93
C LEU A 11 38.21 17.10 9.02
N ILE A 12 37.84 16.31 8.01
CA ILE A 12 38.17 14.88 7.94
C ILE A 12 39.69 14.68 7.88
N SER A 13 40.39 15.44 7.02
CA SER A 13 41.85 15.36 6.90
C SER A 13 42.57 15.69 8.21
N ASP A 14 42.11 16.73 8.91
CA ASP A 14 42.71 17.15 10.17
C ASP A 14 42.40 16.15 11.31
N ALA A 15 41.20 15.56 11.34
CA ALA A 15 40.87 14.48 12.26
C ALA A 15 41.73 13.22 12.04
N MET A 16 41.89 12.79 10.77
CA MET A 16 42.76 11.66 10.44
C MET A 16 44.21 11.89 10.90
N LYS A 17 44.76 13.09 10.69
CA LYS A 17 46.12 13.43 11.15
C LYS A 17 46.28 13.27 12.65
N ILE A 18 45.28 13.68 13.44
CA ILE A 18 45.31 13.55 14.90
C ILE A 18 45.38 12.07 15.29
N VAL A 19 44.52 11.22 14.70
CA VAL A 19 44.50 9.77 14.94
C VAL A 19 45.83 9.12 14.57
N PHE A 20 46.38 9.41 13.38
CA PHE A 20 47.67 8.85 12.95
C PHE A 20 48.82 9.28 13.86
N VAL A 21 48.86 10.53 14.29
CA VAL A 21 49.91 11.04 15.19
C VAL A 21 49.79 10.41 16.58
N ASP A 22 48.58 10.27 17.12
CA ASP A 22 48.37 9.68 18.43
C ASP A 22 48.57 8.15 18.42
N HIS A 23 48.22 7.47 17.33
CA HIS A 23 48.53 6.07 17.09
C HIS A 23 50.04 5.85 17.02
N GLY A 24 50.76 6.62 16.20
CA GLY A 24 52.22 6.53 16.10
C GLY A 24 52.98 6.88 17.39
N LYS A 25 52.31 7.51 18.36
CA LYS A 25 52.84 7.82 19.70
C LYS A 25 52.38 6.83 20.78
N ASN A 26 51.68 5.74 20.42
CA ASN A 26 51.09 4.77 21.35
C ASN A 26 50.22 5.43 22.44
N LYS A 27 49.46 6.48 22.07
CA LYS A 27 48.59 7.23 22.99
C LYS A 27 47.14 6.75 22.99
N LEU A 28 46.78 5.90 22.03
CA LEU A 28 45.43 5.35 21.92
C LEU A 28 45.32 4.14 22.85
N PRO A 29 44.31 4.10 23.74
CA PRO A 29 44.10 2.94 24.59
C PRO A 29 43.66 1.74 23.76
N THR A 30 44.01 0.56 24.23
CA THR A 30 43.47 -0.72 23.77
C THR A 30 42.75 -1.38 24.94
N PHE A 31 41.91 -2.38 24.66
CA PHE A 31 41.32 -3.19 25.72
C PHE A 31 42.40 -4.16 26.25
N ASP A 32 43.15 -3.76 27.28
CA ASP A 32 44.04 -4.67 28.00
C ASP A 32 43.18 -5.74 28.69
N GLU A 33 43.39 -7.03 28.36
CA GLU A 33 42.65 -8.17 28.93
C GLU A 33 41.11 -8.02 28.92
N ASN A 34 40.54 -7.52 27.82
CA ASN A 34 39.10 -7.52 27.52
C ASN A 34 38.16 -6.72 28.44
N ASP A 35 38.65 -5.82 29.30
CA ASP A 35 37.73 -5.15 30.23
C ASP A 35 37.24 -3.77 29.72
N PHE A 36 36.12 -3.79 28.98
CA PHE A 36 35.40 -2.59 28.54
C PHE A 36 35.00 -1.70 29.74
N THR A 37 34.59 -2.32 30.85
CA THR A 37 34.21 -1.61 32.07
C THR A 37 35.39 -0.84 32.64
N ALA A 38 36.55 -1.49 32.82
CA ALA A 38 37.74 -0.85 33.39
C ALA A 38 38.22 0.36 32.55
N LEU A 39 38.17 0.26 31.22
CA LEU A 39 38.55 1.37 30.34
C LEU A 39 37.57 2.54 30.48
N THR A 40 36.26 2.28 30.50
CA THR A 40 35.25 3.34 30.63
C THR A 40 35.33 4.05 31.97
N GLU A 41 35.59 3.33 33.06
CA GLU A 41 35.80 3.92 34.39
C GLU A 41 37.08 4.77 34.46
N LYS A 42 38.18 4.30 33.85
CA LYS A 42 39.44 5.07 33.77
C LYS A 42 39.29 6.36 32.97
N LEU A 43 38.40 6.37 31.98
CA LEU A 43 38.13 7.53 31.13
C LEU A 43 37.07 8.47 31.72
N ASP A 44 36.42 8.13 32.84
CA ASP A 44 35.40 8.98 33.46
C ASP A 44 36.02 10.32 33.89
N GLY A 45 35.41 11.43 33.45
CA GLY A 45 35.92 12.78 33.68
C GLY A 45 37.14 13.21 32.82
N HIS A 46 37.68 12.35 31.95
CA HIS A 46 38.77 12.74 31.06
C HIS A 46 38.28 13.68 29.93
N PRO A 47 38.96 14.80 29.61
CA PRO A 47 38.48 15.80 28.64
C PRO A 47 38.40 15.28 27.19
N ARG A 48 39.04 14.14 26.88
CA ARG A 48 38.97 13.44 25.60
C ARG A 48 38.42 12.02 25.72
N SER A 49 37.62 11.75 26.75
CA SER A 49 37.09 10.42 27.05
C SER A 49 36.40 9.79 25.84
N GLU A 50 35.55 10.54 25.13
CA GLU A 50 34.81 10.07 23.94
C GLU A 50 35.75 9.67 22.80
N TYR A 51 36.73 10.51 22.48
CA TYR A 51 37.73 10.24 21.46
C TYR A 51 38.55 8.98 21.76
N LEU A 52 39.02 8.84 23.01
CA LEU A 52 39.83 7.70 23.42
C LEU A 52 39.03 6.40 23.46
N LEU A 53 37.78 6.46 23.93
CA LEU A 53 36.88 5.31 23.94
C LEU A 53 36.54 4.86 22.51
N ASN A 54 36.19 5.79 21.63
CA ASN A 54 35.88 5.47 20.23
C ASN A 54 37.09 4.91 19.49
N ALA A 55 38.30 5.38 19.81
CA ALA A 55 39.53 4.82 19.24
C ALA A 55 39.77 3.37 19.68
N ALA A 56 39.54 3.04 20.96
CA ALA A 56 39.65 1.67 21.47
C ALA A 56 38.61 0.74 20.84
N ILE A 57 37.35 1.19 20.74
CA ILE A 57 36.28 0.44 20.07
C ILE A 57 36.65 0.17 18.60
N ALA A 58 37.12 1.19 17.87
CA ALA A 58 37.50 1.03 16.47
C ALA A 58 38.64 0.03 16.30
N HIS A 59 39.64 0.04 17.20
CA HIS A 59 40.76 -0.91 17.18
C HIS A 59 40.30 -2.35 17.38
N GLU A 60 39.36 -2.60 18.30
CA GLU A 60 38.82 -3.95 18.52
C GLU A 60 37.98 -4.43 17.32
N LEU A 61 37.18 -3.54 16.73
CA LEU A 61 36.37 -3.86 15.57
C LEU A 61 37.19 -4.10 14.30
N GLU A 62 38.42 -3.59 14.23
CA GLU A 62 39.36 -3.89 13.16
C GLU A 62 39.72 -5.39 13.14
N GLN A 63 39.80 -6.04 14.31
CA GLN A 63 40.15 -7.46 14.44
C GLN A 63 39.01 -8.40 14.04
N CYS A 64 37.80 -7.89 13.84
CA CYS A 64 36.63 -8.70 13.49
C CYS A 64 36.53 -8.93 11.97
N GLU A 65 36.41 -10.20 11.57
CA GLU A 65 36.39 -10.62 10.16
C GLU A 65 35.08 -10.35 9.42
N SER A 66 33.94 -10.22 10.13
CA SER A 66 32.61 -10.02 9.52
C SER A 66 31.81 -8.88 10.16
N TRP A 67 30.84 -8.33 9.42
CA TRP A 67 29.98 -7.25 9.94
C TRP A 67 29.06 -7.73 11.06
N ASP A 68 28.52 -8.96 10.98
CA ASP A 68 27.74 -9.54 12.07
C ASP A 68 28.60 -9.73 13.34
N ARG A 69 29.87 -10.14 13.18
CA ARG A 69 30.78 -10.26 14.32
C ARG A 69 31.01 -8.89 14.97
N LYS A 70 31.30 -7.85 14.18
CA LYS A 70 31.44 -6.46 14.66
C LYS A 70 30.20 -6.01 15.43
N LEU A 71 29.01 -6.24 14.86
CA LEU A 71 27.74 -5.89 15.49
C LEU A 71 27.56 -6.65 16.81
N SER A 72 27.81 -7.95 16.84
CA SER A 72 27.69 -8.77 18.05
C SER A 72 28.65 -8.34 19.16
N THR A 73 29.90 -8.02 18.82
CA THR A 73 30.94 -7.57 19.77
C THR A 73 30.54 -6.23 20.39
N VAL A 74 30.12 -5.25 19.58
CA VAL A 74 29.71 -3.93 20.09
C VAL A 74 28.50 -4.02 21.01
N LEU A 75 27.53 -4.87 20.68
CA LEU A 75 26.33 -5.04 21.48
C LEU A 75 26.58 -5.82 22.78
N GLN A 76 27.61 -6.68 22.83
CA GLN A 76 27.99 -7.40 24.03
C GLN A 76 28.37 -6.44 25.16
N TRP A 77 29.06 -5.34 24.84
CA TRP A 77 29.49 -4.34 25.83
C TRP A 77 28.35 -3.61 26.54
N ILE A 78 27.12 -3.67 26.03
CA ILE A 78 25.93 -3.17 26.75
C ILE A 78 25.71 -3.94 28.06
N THR A 79 26.18 -5.20 28.13
CA THR A 79 26.12 -6.01 29.35
C THR A 79 27.26 -5.72 30.34
N GLU A 80 28.29 -5.01 29.89
CA GLU A 80 29.53 -4.68 30.61
C GLU A 80 29.61 -3.18 30.94
N LEU A 81 28.46 -2.51 31.05
CA LEU A 81 28.42 -1.08 31.34
C LEU A 81 28.89 -0.76 32.77
N PRO A 82 29.65 0.33 32.98
CA PRO A 82 30.17 0.72 34.29
C PRO A 82 29.07 1.15 35.26
N ALA A 83 29.39 1.12 36.56
CA ALA A 83 28.46 1.54 37.61
C ALA A 83 28.22 3.06 37.63
N SER A 84 29.20 3.85 37.19
CA SER A 84 29.08 5.31 37.09
C SER A 84 28.06 5.71 36.02
N GLU A 85 27.04 6.48 36.39
CA GLU A 85 25.98 6.91 35.47
C GLU A 85 26.48 7.83 34.34
N THR A 86 27.54 8.62 34.57
CA THR A 86 28.16 9.46 33.53
C THR A 86 28.90 8.59 32.52
N ALA A 87 29.78 7.72 33.00
CA ALA A 87 30.53 6.79 32.16
C ALA A 87 29.60 5.84 31.38
N LYS A 88 28.53 5.36 32.02
CA LYS A 88 27.51 4.50 31.41
C LYS A 88 26.78 5.18 30.25
N ARG A 89 26.33 6.43 30.42
CA ARG A 89 25.67 7.18 29.34
C ARG A 89 26.62 7.42 28.17
N GLN A 90 27.87 7.77 28.47
CA GLN A 90 28.88 7.99 27.45
C GLN A 90 29.18 6.69 26.67
N ALA A 91 29.41 5.60 27.38
CA ALA A 91 29.65 4.28 26.78
C ALA A 91 28.48 3.84 25.90
N LEU A 92 27.24 3.99 26.38
CA LEU A 92 26.05 3.67 25.59
C LEU A 92 25.93 4.55 24.34
N THR A 93 26.27 5.83 24.44
CA THR A 93 26.26 6.77 23.30
C THR A 93 27.29 6.36 22.25
N SER A 94 28.50 5.98 22.65
CA SER A 94 29.54 5.46 21.76
C SER A 94 29.11 4.16 21.09
N ILE A 95 28.62 3.19 21.87
CA ILE A 95 28.11 1.90 21.37
C ILE A 95 27.01 2.13 20.32
N ASP A 96 26.00 2.93 20.65
CA ASP A 96 24.88 3.24 19.75
C ASP A 96 25.35 3.95 18.48
N GLY A 97 26.36 4.83 18.57
CA GLY A 97 26.98 5.48 17.42
C GLY A 97 27.63 4.49 16.44
N PHE A 98 28.40 3.52 16.94
CA PHE A 98 29.01 2.47 16.10
C PHE A 98 27.96 1.56 15.46
N VAL A 99 26.94 1.15 16.22
CA VAL A 99 25.83 0.36 15.67
C VAL A 99 25.09 1.15 14.59
N ALA A 100 24.83 2.43 14.82
CA ALA A 100 24.19 3.31 13.84
C ALA A 100 25.02 3.44 12.55
N GLU A 101 26.35 3.55 12.65
CA GLU A 101 27.24 3.61 11.49
C GLU A 101 27.20 2.31 10.68
N ILE A 102 27.26 1.16 11.35
CA ILE A 102 27.12 -0.16 10.72
C ILE A 102 25.77 -0.26 9.99
N MET A 103 24.68 0.14 10.63
CA MET A 103 23.33 0.07 10.03
C MET A 103 23.11 1.11 8.91
N SER A 104 23.90 2.18 8.88
CA SER A 104 23.86 3.16 7.80
C SER A 104 24.55 2.65 6.53
N ALA A 105 25.55 1.77 6.65
CA ALA A 105 26.33 1.29 5.51
C ALA A 105 25.58 0.23 4.68
N SER A 106 25.48 0.45 3.36
CA SER A 106 24.74 -0.44 2.47
C SER A 106 25.31 -1.83 2.32
N SER A 107 26.64 -1.96 2.30
CA SER A 107 27.34 -3.24 2.27
C SER A 107 27.18 -4.01 3.57
N ALA A 108 27.33 -3.34 4.71
CA ALA A 108 27.23 -3.96 6.02
C ALA A 108 25.83 -4.52 6.27
N VAL A 109 24.77 -3.74 6.00
CA VAL A 109 23.39 -4.23 6.14
C VAL A 109 23.13 -5.44 5.25
N LYS A 110 23.62 -5.46 4.00
CA LYS A 110 23.43 -6.62 3.12
C LYS A 110 24.13 -7.88 3.66
N ASP A 111 25.33 -7.73 4.21
CA ASP A 111 26.06 -8.84 4.83
C ASP A 111 25.33 -9.35 6.09
N ILE A 112 24.90 -8.42 6.94
CA ILE A 112 24.22 -8.68 8.21
C ILE A 112 22.84 -9.34 8.03
N LEU A 113 22.06 -8.89 7.04
CA LEU A 113 20.77 -9.50 6.74
C LEU A 113 20.91 -10.82 5.97
N GLY A 114 22.09 -11.13 5.45
CA GLY A 114 22.35 -12.29 4.62
C GLY A 114 21.70 -12.22 3.23
N GLN A 115 21.64 -13.36 2.54
CA GLN A 115 20.99 -13.45 1.23
C GLN A 115 19.48 -13.19 1.35
N GLN A 116 19.01 -12.17 0.64
CA GLN A 116 17.60 -11.85 0.48
C GLN A 116 17.20 -12.08 -0.97
N GLU A 117 16.02 -12.65 -1.20
CA GLU A 117 15.50 -12.93 -2.55
C GLU A 117 15.19 -11.63 -3.31
N SER A 118 14.75 -10.60 -2.59
CA SER A 118 14.38 -9.32 -3.18
C SER A 118 14.67 -8.13 -2.26
N LEU A 119 14.65 -6.92 -2.83
CA LEU A 119 14.73 -5.69 -2.03
C LEU A 119 13.49 -5.57 -1.11
N GLY A 120 12.33 -6.04 -1.56
CA GLY A 120 11.11 -6.06 -0.76
C GLY A 120 11.26 -6.87 0.53
N ASP A 121 11.93 -8.02 0.47
CA ASP A 121 12.18 -8.87 1.64
C ASP A 121 13.18 -8.19 2.58
N ALA A 122 14.24 -7.59 2.03
CA ALA A 122 15.21 -6.84 2.82
C ALA A 122 14.57 -5.67 3.58
N ILE A 123 13.72 -4.86 2.92
CA ILE A 123 13.01 -3.74 3.58
C ILE A 123 12.03 -4.29 4.61
N THR A 124 11.28 -5.34 4.30
CA THR A 124 10.34 -5.99 5.25
C THR A 124 11.08 -6.42 6.53
N LEU A 125 12.27 -7.00 6.38
CA LEU A 125 13.09 -7.45 7.50
C LEU A 125 13.66 -6.26 8.29
N LEU A 126 14.09 -5.18 7.62
CA LEU A 126 14.51 -3.94 8.28
C LEU A 126 13.37 -3.29 9.08
N VAL A 127 12.14 -3.29 8.55
CA VAL A 127 10.96 -2.76 9.27
C VAL A 127 10.67 -3.59 10.52
N ARG A 128 10.75 -4.92 10.42
CA ARG A 128 10.61 -5.80 11.60
C ARG A 128 11.71 -5.57 12.63
N LEU A 129 12.96 -5.41 12.19
CA LEU A 129 14.10 -5.09 13.06
C LEU A 129 13.91 -3.75 13.76
N PHE A 130 13.49 -2.72 13.01
CA PHE A 130 13.18 -1.39 13.55
C PHE A 130 12.09 -1.43 14.65
N SER A 131 11.09 -2.29 14.48
CA SER A 131 10.03 -2.52 15.46
C SER A 131 10.42 -3.46 16.61
N GLY A 132 11.62 -4.08 16.58
CA GLY A 132 12.01 -5.09 17.57
C GLY A 132 11.24 -6.41 17.46
N GLN A 133 10.66 -6.70 16.29
CA GLN A 133 9.73 -7.81 16.04
C GLN A 133 10.29 -8.83 15.04
N LEU A 134 11.61 -9.01 14.97
CA LEU A 134 12.16 -10.15 14.23
C LEU A 134 11.74 -11.47 14.87
N ALA A 135 11.31 -12.42 14.03
CA ALA A 135 11.00 -13.78 14.45
C ALA A 135 12.28 -14.63 14.46
N ASP A 136 12.41 -15.50 15.46
CA ASP A 136 13.60 -16.35 15.70
C ASP A 136 13.86 -17.39 14.59
N GLY A 137 12.95 -17.55 13.62
CA GLY A 137 13.03 -18.55 12.55
C GLY A 137 13.86 -18.16 11.33
N ASN A 138 14.39 -16.94 11.27
CA ASN A 138 15.27 -16.52 10.17
C ASN A 138 16.71 -16.91 10.51
N ASN A 139 17.48 -17.47 9.56
CA ASN A 139 18.93 -17.73 9.68
C ASN A 139 19.73 -16.41 9.77
N LEU A 140 19.44 -15.59 10.77
CA LEU A 140 20.09 -14.31 11.03
C LEU A 140 21.25 -14.49 12.00
N GLY A 141 22.28 -13.66 11.83
CA GLY A 141 23.44 -13.65 12.69
C GLY A 141 23.12 -13.25 14.14
N ALA A 142 24.02 -13.60 15.06
CA ALA A 142 23.85 -13.34 16.48
C ALA A 142 23.79 -11.83 16.79
N GLY A 143 24.49 -11.01 16.00
CA GLY A 143 24.47 -9.56 16.13
C GLY A 143 23.08 -8.97 15.84
N VAL A 144 22.40 -9.46 14.80
CA VAL A 144 21.04 -9.00 14.45
C VAL A 144 20.02 -9.34 15.53
N LEU A 145 20.08 -10.57 16.05
CA LEU A 145 19.18 -11.01 17.12
C LEU A 145 19.43 -10.22 18.43
N ALA A 146 20.69 -9.89 18.73
CA ALA A 146 21.01 -9.00 19.82
C ALA A 146 20.45 -7.59 19.59
N LEU A 147 20.64 -7.03 18.40
CA LEU A 147 20.15 -5.70 18.03
C LEU A 147 18.62 -5.61 18.17
N ASN A 148 17.89 -6.62 17.68
CA ASN A 148 16.44 -6.69 17.78
C ASN A 148 15.95 -6.57 19.23
N ARG A 149 16.60 -7.27 20.16
CA ARG A 149 16.26 -7.21 21.60
C ARG A 149 16.47 -5.81 22.16
N TYR A 150 17.57 -5.14 21.80
CA TYR A 150 17.85 -3.79 22.30
C TYR A 150 16.93 -2.73 21.69
N LEU A 151 16.58 -2.85 20.40
CA LEU A 151 15.62 -1.98 19.73
C LEU A 151 14.20 -2.11 20.31
N ALA A 152 13.79 -3.31 20.72
CA ALA A 152 12.52 -3.53 21.42
C ALA A 152 12.46 -2.82 22.79
N THR A 153 13.60 -2.45 23.37
CA THR A 153 13.69 -1.74 24.66
C THR A 153 13.99 -0.25 24.52
N ASP A 154 14.01 0.30 23.30
CA ASP A 154 14.31 1.70 22.98
C ASP A 154 15.64 2.24 23.56
N ARG A 155 16.64 1.38 23.73
CA ARG A 155 17.96 1.74 24.30
C ARG A 155 18.96 2.31 23.30
N LEU A 156 18.66 2.24 22.00
CA LEU A 156 19.59 2.57 20.90
C LEU A 156 18.95 3.57 19.91
N PRO A 157 18.74 4.84 20.30
CA PRO A 157 18.05 5.84 19.48
C PRO A 157 18.79 6.20 18.18
N GLN A 158 20.13 6.28 18.18
CA GLN A 158 20.90 6.58 16.96
C GLN A 158 20.79 5.42 15.96
N SER A 159 20.89 4.18 16.44
CA SER A 159 20.71 2.98 15.61
C SER A 159 19.31 2.92 15.02
N LYS A 160 18.29 3.25 15.81
CA LYS A 160 16.89 3.30 15.35
C LYS A 160 16.70 4.35 14.26
N MET A 161 17.33 5.53 14.42
CA MET A 161 17.34 6.59 13.41
C MET A 161 18.06 6.17 12.12
N ALA A 162 19.22 5.49 12.23
CA ALA A 162 19.95 4.97 11.08
C ALA A 162 19.14 3.94 10.27
N ILE A 163 18.48 3.01 10.96
CA ILE A 163 17.60 2.03 10.32
C ILE A 163 16.41 2.71 9.64
N ALA A 164 15.79 3.70 10.29
CA ALA A 164 14.70 4.48 9.70
C ALA A 164 15.14 5.21 8.42
N GLY A 165 16.26 5.92 8.46
CA GLY A 165 16.84 6.61 7.29
C GLY A 165 17.17 5.64 6.16
N ARG A 166 17.62 4.42 6.49
CA ARG A 166 17.87 3.38 5.51
C ARG A 166 16.61 2.86 4.85
N ILE A 167 15.55 2.59 5.64
CA ILE A 167 14.24 2.18 5.12
C ILE A 167 13.74 3.21 4.09
N LEU A 168 13.81 4.50 4.44
CA LEU A 168 13.39 5.58 3.54
C LEU A 168 14.25 5.63 2.26
N THR A 169 15.58 5.55 2.39
CA THR A 169 16.50 5.56 1.25
C THR A 169 16.22 4.40 0.29
N GLU A 170 15.98 3.20 0.82
CA GLU A 170 15.68 2.01 0.00
C GLU A 170 14.28 2.11 -0.63
N LEU A 171 13.29 2.68 0.08
CA LEU A 171 11.97 2.97 -0.48
C LEU A 171 12.03 4.01 -1.61
N GLU A 172 12.89 5.01 -1.50
CA GLU A 172 13.10 6.02 -2.55
C GLU A 172 14.00 5.53 -3.68
N SER A 173 14.80 4.47 -3.46
CA SER A 173 15.70 3.91 -4.47
C SER A 173 14.96 3.47 -5.73
N ASN A 174 15.61 3.53 -6.89
CA ASN A 174 15.04 3.08 -8.17
C ASN A 174 14.99 1.55 -8.32
N GLN A 175 15.47 0.80 -7.34
CA GLN A 175 15.47 -0.66 -7.39
C GLN A 175 14.05 -1.21 -7.17
N ARG A 176 13.71 -2.24 -7.96
CA ARG A 176 12.42 -2.93 -7.86
C ARG A 176 12.32 -3.70 -6.54
N LEU A 177 11.14 -3.64 -5.92
CA LEU A 177 10.91 -4.41 -4.68
C LEU A 177 10.77 -5.90 -4.97
N ALA A 178 10.09 -6.26 -6.05
CA ALA A 178 10.00 -7.62 -6.56
C ALA A 178 10.55 -7.64 -8.00
N PRO A 179 11.75 -8.17 -8.25
CA PRO A 179 12.39 -8.08 -9.56
C PRO A 179 11.68 -8.91 -10.64
N ASN A 180 11.03 -10.01 -10.25
CA ASN A 180 10.51 -11.01 -11.16
C ASN A 180 9.04 -10.77 -11.58
N SER A 181 8.30 -9.93 -10.86
CA SER A 181 6.86 -9.73 -11.10
C SER A 181 6.40 -8.33 -10.66
N ILE A 182 5.71 -7.62 -11.55
CA ILE A 182 5.10 -6.32 -11.23
C ILE A 182 3.87 -6.44 -10.34
N GLU A 183 3.15 -7.57 -10.43
CA GLU A 183 2.01 -7.86 -9.57
C GLU A 183 2.47 -8.10 -8.13
N ASP A 184 3.55 -8.84 -7.95
CA ASP A 184 4.18 -9.03 -6.64
C ASP A 184 4.72 -7.70 -6.11
N GLU A 185 5.25 -6.83 -6.98
CA GLU A 185 5.74 -5.51 -6.58
C GLU A 185 4.62 -4.63 -5.99
N LEU A 186 3.41 -4.66 -6.55
CA LEU A 186 2.24 -3.96 -5.99
C LEU A 186 1.86 -4.52 -4.61
N VAL A 187 1.82 -5.85 -4.48
CA VAL A 187 1.48 -6.54 -3.23
C VAL A 187 2.50 -6.24 -2.14
N VAL A 188 3.79 -6.33 -2.46
CA VAL A 188 4.89 -6.05 -1.53
C VAL A 188 4.90 -4.58 -1.12
N THR A 189 4.68 -3.65 -2.06
CA THR A 189 4.57 -2.21 -1.73
C THR A 189 3.47 -1.96 -0.70
N LYS A 190 2.29 -2.56 -0.88
CA LYS A 190 1.16 -2.42 0.06
C LYS A 190 1.47 -3.05 1.43
N LYS A 191 2.09 -4.23 1.45
CA LYS A 191 2.49 -4.92 2.68
C LYS A 191 3.49 -4.09 3.50
N ILE A 192 4.53 -3.57 2.86
CA ILE A 192 5.52 -2.72 3.52
C ILE A 192 4.86 -1.43 4.03
N GLY A 193 3.97 -0.81 3.24
CA GLY A 193 3.24 0.38 3.66
C GLY A 193 2.40 0.16 4.92
N ALA A 194 1.70 -0.97 5.01
CA ALA A 194 0.93 -1.34 6.20
C ALA A 194 1.84 -1.56 7.42
N GLN A 195 2.94 -2.30 7.27
CA GLN A 195 3.88 -2.56 8.37
C GLN A 195 4.57 -1.29 8.87
N ILE A 196 5.03 -0.44 7.95
CA ILE A 196 5.66 0.83 8.31
C ILE A 196 4.67 1.74 9.02
N THR A 197 3.43 1.81 8.55
CA THR A 197 2.40 2.65 9.19
C THR A 197 2.14 2.21 10.64
N LEU A 198 2.19 0.91 10.93
CA LEU A 198 2.08 0.37 12.29
C LEU A 198 3.34 0.65 13.13
N ALA A 199 4.51 0.72 12.48
CA ALA A 199 5.79 0.99 13.12
C ALA A 199 6.11 2.49 13.30
N SER A 200 5.37 3.38 12.63
CA SER A 200 5.59 4.82 12.62
C SER A 200 5.70 5.40 14.02
N ASN A 201 6.76 6.17 14.25
CA ASN A 201 7.06 6.83 15.52
C ASN A 201 7.92 8.07 15.26
N ASN A 202 8.49 8.67 16.31
CA ASN A 202 9.31 9.88 16.18
C ASN A 202 10.56 9.71 15.28
N PHE A 203 11.07 8.49 15.11
CA PHE A 203 12.23 8.20 14.25
C PHE A 203 11.83 7.96 12.78
N LEU A 204 10.58 7.60 12.54
CA LEU A 204 10.04 7.37 11.20
C LEU A 204 8.71 8.13 11.06
N PRO A 205 8.77 9.46 10.84
CA PRO A 205 7.59 10.30 10.78
C PRO A 205 6.67 9.91 9.61
N GLN A 206 5.36 9.94 9.85
CA GLN A 206 4.36 9.55 8.86
C GLN A 206 4.46 10.35 7.55
N GLU A 207 4.80 11.64 7.63
CA GLU A 207 4.97 12.50 6.44
C GLU A 207 6.09 12.00 5.52
N GLN A 208 7.25 11.64 6.08
CA GLN A 208 8.39 11.12 5.30
C GLN A 208 8.06 9.77 4.66
N VAL A 209 7.35 8.91 5.39
CA VAL A 209 6.86 7.64 4.86
C VAL A 209 5.92 7.88 3.68
N LEU A 210 4.96 8.79 3.82
CA LEU A 210 4.00 9.13 2.76
C LEU A 210 4.70 9.68 1.52
N ASP A 211 5.72 10.53 1.68
CA ASP A 211 6.50 11.06 0.55
C ASP A 211 7.32 9.97 -0.16
N ALA A 212 7.98 9.09 0.60
CA ALA A 212 8.71 7.96 0.03
C ALA A 212 7.77 7.02 -0.79
N PHE A 213 6.59 6.71 -0.25
CA PHE A 213 5.58 5.94 -0.99
C PHE A 213 4.99 6.69 -2.16
N ARG A 214 4.81 8.01 -2.07
CA ARG A 214 4.36 8.84 -3.18
C ARG A 214 5.33 8.75 -4.36
N GLU A 215 6.63 8.90 -4.12
CA GLU A 215 7.64 8.78 -5.18
C GLU A 215 7.77 7.36 -5.72
N ARG A 216 7.64 6.32 -4.87
CA ARG A 216 7.66 4.92 -5.34
C ARG A 216 6.44 4.59 -6.21
N THR A 217 5.24 4.87 -5.73
CA THR A 217 3.97 4.52 -6.43
C THR A 217 3.77 5.32 -7.72
N LYS A 218 4.36 6.51 -7.83
CA LYS A 218 4.42 7.31 -9.07
C LYS A 218 5.03 6.53 -10.23
N ARG A 219 5.95 5.60 -9.96
CA ARG A 219 6.60 4.77 -10.98
C ARG A 219 5.66 3.78 -11.66
N PHE A 220 4.56 3.41 -11.01
CA PHE A 220 3.53 2.57 -11.62
C PHE A 220 2.73 3.31 -12.70
N LEU A 221 2.82 4.64 -12.74
CA LEU A 221 2.16 5.50 -13.73
C LEU A 221 3.08 5.89 -14.89
N VAL A 222 4.32 5.42 -14.88
CA VAL A 222 5.27 5.58 -15.99
C VAL A 222 4.78 4.69 -17.15
N PRO A 223 4.72 5.17 -18.40
CA PRO A 223 4.11 4.44 -19.52
C PRO A 223 4.62 3.00 -19.67
N GLU A 224 5.93 2.79 -19.58
CA GLU A 224 6.54 1.46 -19.73
C GLU A 224 6.12 0.50 -18.62
N THR A 225 6.15 0.95 -17.35
CA THR A 225 5.70 0.15 -16.20
C THR A 225 4.20 -0.08 -16.26
N LEU A 226 3.43 0.94 -16.66
CA LEU A 226 1.99 0.85 -16.77
C LEU A 226 1.59 -0.20 -17.81
N GLU A 227 2.24 -0.24 -18.97
CA GLU A 227 1.99 -1.29 -19.96
C GLU A 227 2.35 -2.69 -19.43
N GLN A 228 3.37 -2.83 -18.60
CA GLN A 228 3.66 -4.10 -17.92
C GLN A 228 2.55 -4.49 -16.94
N ILE A 229 1.98 -3.54 -16.20
CA ILE A 229 0.83 -3.79 -15.30
C ILE A 229 -0.40 -4.21 -16.11
N LEU A 230 -0.64 -3.52 -17.23
CA LEU A 230 -1.77 -3.79 -18.13
C LEU A 230 -1.54 -5.02 -19.02
N ALA A 231 -0.33 -5.57 -19.06
CA ALA A 231 -0.01 -6.80 -19.78
C ALA A 231 -0.87 -7.97 -19.28
N GLY A 232 -1.17 -8.91 -20.17
CA GLY A 232 -2.07 -10.03 -19.90
C GLY A 232 -3.56 -9.69 -19.86
N ALA A 233 -3.95 -8.42 -20.07
CA ALA A 233 -5.34 -8.09 -20.37
C ALA A 233 -5.67 -8.49 -21.81
N GLU A 234 -6.65 -9.38 -21.99
CA GLU A 234 -7.09 -9.92 -23.27
C GLU A 234 -7.94 -8.92 -24.06
N ASN A 235 -8.54 -7.95 -23.37
CA ASN A 235 -9.44 -6.97 -23.98
C ASN A 235 -9.38 -5.59 -23.29
N PRO A 236 -9.89 -4.53 -23.95
CA PRO A 236 -9.88 -3.17 -23.40
C PRO A 236 -10.62 -3.03 -22.05
N ALA A 237 -11.68 -3.80 -21.83
CA ALA A 237 -12.43 -3.77 -20.57
C ALA A 237 -11.58 -4.27 -19.39
N GLN A 238 -10.81 -5.34 -19.59
CA GLN A 238 -9.85 -5.84 -18.60
C GLN A 238 -8.72 -4.83 -18.33
N ARG A 239 -8.23 -4.12 -19.36
CA ARG A 239 -7.22 -3.04 -19.19
C ARG A 239 -7.75 -1.93 -18.27
N VAL A 240 -8.97 -1.46 -18.50
CA VAL A 240 -9.62 -0.48 -17.61
C VAL A 240 -9.77 -1.04 -16.19
N GLY A 241 -10.20 -2.29 -16.05
CA GLY A 241 -10.31 -2.96 -14.75
C GLY A 241 -8.99 -3.01 -13.97
N LYS A 242 -7.88 -3.35 -14.65
CA LYS A 242 -6.54 -3.33 -14.04
C LYS A 242 -6.11 -1.92 -13.62
N LEU A 243 -6.40 -0.90 -14.44
CA LEU A 243 -6.10 0.49 -14.07
C LEU A 243 -6.86 0.93 -12.81
N VAL A 244 -8.13 0.54 -12.68
CA VAL A 244 -8.93 0.87 -11.50
C VAL A 244 -8.36 0.20 -10.26
N MET A 245 -7.92 -1.06 -10.36
CA MET A 245 -7.24 -1.77 -9.26
C MET A 245 -5.91 -1.11 -8.86
N LEU A 246 -5.20 -0.51 -9.81
CA LEU A 246 -3.98 0.25 -9.53
C LEU A 246 -4.25 1.44 -8.60
N SER A 247 -5.45 2.04 -8.62
CA SER A 247 -5.80 3.18 -7.78
C SER A 247 -5.64 2.90 -6.28
N GLU A 248 -5.89 1.68 -5.83
CA GLU A 248 -5.75 1.26 -4.42
C GLU A 248 -4.29 1.27 -3.94
N HIS A 249 -3.34 1.28 -4.87
CA HIS A 249 -1.91 1.19 -4.60
C HIS A 249 -1.23 2.57 -4.69
N LEU A 250 -1.95 3.63 -5.05
CA LEU A 250 -1.37 4.96 -5.23
C LEU A 250 -1.46 5.81 -3.97
N VAL A 251 -0.33 6.42 -3.62
CA VAL A 251 -0.22 7.39 -2.54
C VAL A 251 -0.10 8.80 -3.12
N GLY A 252 -0.86 9.75 -2.56
CA GLY A 252 -0.80 11.16 -2.89
C GLY A 252 -1.75 11.62 -4.01
N ASN A 253 -2.27 12.84 -3.86
CA ASN A 253 -3.27 13.42 -4.77
C ASN A 253 -2.74 13.62 -6.20
N ALA A 254 -1.45 13.93 -6.38
CA ALA A 254 -0.86 14.11 -7.70
C ALA A 254 -0.90 12.81 -8.54
N ASN A 255 -0.52 11.69 -7.92
CA ASN A 255 -0.53 10.37 -8.56
C ASN A 255 -1.97 9.95 -8.91
N ARG A 256 -2.93 10.17 -8.01
CA ARG A 256 -4.36 9.90 -8.28
C ARG A 256 -4.91 10.74 -9.43
N ARG A 257 -4.53 12.03 -9.51
CA ARG A 257 -4.90 12.90 -10.64
C ARG A 257 -4.29 12.43 -11.95
N GLN A 258 -3.06 11.93 -11.95
CA GLN A 258 -2.44 11.37 -13.14
C GLN A 258 -3.16 10.09 -13.59
N LEU A 259 -3.47 9.17 -12.66
CA LEU A 259 -4.27 7.98 -12.94
C LEU A 259 -5.65 8.36 -13.52
N ALA A 260 -6.31 9.36 -12.95
CA ALA A 260 -7.59 9.86 -13.40
C ALA A 260 -7.55 10.32 -14.88
N LYS A 261 -6.50 11.04 -15.28
CA LYS A 261 -6.30 11.45 -16.69
C LYS A 261 -6.15 10.25 -17.62
N ILE A 262 -5.39 9.24 -17.20
CA ILE A 262 -5.17 8.01 -17.98
C ILE A 262 -6.48 7.22 -18.10
N LEU A 263 -7.27 7.13 -17.02
CA LEU A 263 -8.58 6.50 -17.02
C LEU A 263 -9.52 7.18 -18.02
N THR A 264 -9.65 8.51 -17.94
CA THR A 264 -10.48 9.30 -18.87
C THR A 264 -10.10 9.02 -20.34
N GLY A 265 -8.79 8.95 -20.64
CA GLY A 265 -8.31 8.54 -21.96
C GLY A 265 -8.82 7.16 -22.38
N MET A 266 -8.58 6.14 -21.55
CA MET A 266 -8.97 4.76 -21.90
C MET A 266 -10.48 4.54 -22.00
N VAL A 267 -11.30 5.24 -21.20
CA VAL A 267 -12.76 5.09 -21.29
C VAL A 267 -13.36 5.78 -22.51
N THR A 268 -12.67 6.78 -23.06
CA THR A 268 -13.10 7.51 -24.26
C THR A 268 -12.54 6.91 -25.56
N GLU A 269 -11.54 6.03 -25.46
CA GLU A 269 -10.92 5.37 -26.60
C GLU A 269 -11.90 4.57 -27.47
N HIS A 270 -11.64 4.60 -28.79
CA HIS A 270 -12.42 3.84 -29.76
C HIS A 270 -12.33 2.32 -29.56
N ALA A 271 -11.20 1.81 -29.05
CA ALA A 271 -11.00 0.39 -28.79
C ALA A 271 -12.01 -0.15 -27.75
N LEU A 272 -12.26 0.61 -26.67
CA LEU A 272 -13.25 0.22 -25.66
C LEU A 272 -14.67 0.23 -26.24
N ASN A 273 -15.00 1.26 -27.02
CA ASN A 273 -16.31 1.39 -27.64
C ASN A 273 -16.58 0.23 -28.60
N SER A 274 -15.65 -0.04 -29.53
CA SER A 274 -15.77 -1.11 -30.50
C SER A 274 -15.87 -2.49 -29.84
N TYR A 275 -15.12 -2.74 -28.77
CA TYR A 275 -15.23 -3.97 -27.98
C TYR A 275 -16.66 -4.19 -27.46
N PHE A 276 -17.25 -3.19 -26.80
CA PHE A 276 -18.59 -3.30 -26.23
C PHE A 276 -19.71 -3.23 -27.26
N THR A 277 -19.50 -2.64 -28.43
CA THR A 277 -20.49 -2.66 -29.51
C THR A 277 -20.39 -3.90 -30.38
N SER A 278 -19.31 -4.67 -30.31
CA SER A 278 -19.11 -5.87 -31.12
C SER A 278 -20.10 -6.99 -30.77
N ASP A 279 -20.53 -7.75 -31.76
CA ASP A 279 -21.43 -8.91 -31.58
C ASP A 279 -20.69 -10.22 -31.27
N ALA A 280 -19.37 -10.14 -31.05
CA ALA A 280 -18.53 -11.30 -30.73
C ALA A 280 -18.84 -11.87 -29.32
N THR A 281 -19.34 -11.04 -28.41
CA THR A 281 -19.68 -11.43 -27.03
C THR A 281 -21.18 -11.31 -26.77
N PRO A 282 -21.78 -12.25 -26.00
CA PRO A 282 -23.19 -12.19 -25.64
C PRO A 282 -23.56 -10.85 -24.97
N VAL A 283 -24.73 -10.31 -25.33
CA VAL A 283 -25.23 -9.04 -24.78
C VAL A 283 -25.23 -9.03 -23.25
N SER A 284 -25.66 -10.13 -22.63
CA SER A 284 -25.73 -10.23 -21.17
C SER A 284 -24.35 -10.16 -20.50
N GLU A 285 -23.32 -10.69 -21.16
CA GLU A 285 -21.95 -10.63 -20.66
C GLU A 285 -21.38 -9.23 -20.76
N ARG A 286 -21.58 -8.54 -21.89
CA ARG A 286 -21.17 -7.14 -22.09
C ARG A 286 -21.78 -6.21 -21.04
N LEU A 287 -23.08 -6.37 -20.79
CA LEU A 287 -23.83 -5.61 -19.81
C LEU A 287 -23.31 -5.83 -18.36
N ARG A 288 -23.04 -7.09 -17.98
CA ARG A 288 -22.41 -7.40 -16.69
C ARG A 288 -21.00 -6.84 -16.56
N GLN A 289 -20.18 -6.91 -17.61
CA GLN A 289 -18.83 -6.35 -17.61
C GLN A 289 -18.85 -4.83 -17.38
N LEU A 290 -19.75 -4.09 -18.07
CA LEU A 290 -19.91 -2.65 -17.86
C LEU A 290 -20.36 -2.30 -16.44
N THR A 291 -21.34 -3.04 -15.91
CA THR A 291 -21.84 -2.83 -14.54
C THR A 291 -20.74 -3.11 -13.51
N ALA A 292 -19.98 -4.18 -13.68
CA ALA A 292 -18.85 -4.51 -12.81
C ALA A 292 -17.73 -3.45 -12.86
N LEU A 293 -17.42 -2.91 -14.04
CA LEU A 293 -16.44 -1.82 -14.18
C LEU A 293 -16.94 -0.53 -13.52
N GLN A 294 -18.21 -0.18 -13.71
CA GLN A 294 -18.79 1.01 -13.09
C GLN A 294 -18.77 0.91 -11.56
N GLU A 295 -19.11 -0.26 -11.01
CA GLU A 295 -19.08 -0.48 -9.56
C GLU A 295 -17.65 -0.39 -9.00
N LYS A 296 -16.66 -1.00 -9.67
CA LYS A 296 -15.24 -0.87 -9.31
C LYS A 296 -14.78 0.58 -9.32
N VAL A 297 -15.15 1.36 -10.34
CA VAL A 297 -14.83 2.79 -10.40
C VAL A 297 -15.49 3.56 -9.26
N LEU A 298 -16.74 3.26 -8.94
CA LEU A 298 -17.45 3.91 -7.82
C LEU A 298 -16.77 3.65 -6.47
N GLN A 299 -16.30 2.42 -6.24
CA GLN A 299 -15.61 1.99 -5.01
C GLN A 299 -14.14 2.44 -4.92
N SER A 300 -13.54 2.86 -6.04
CA SER A 300 -12.13 3.25 -6.10
C SER A 300 -11.82 4.62 -5.48
N GLU A 301 -10.53 4.86 -5.18
CA GLU A 301 -9.99 6.13 -4.67
C GLU A 301 -9.70 7.17 -5.78
N ILE A 302 -10.33 7.02 -6.95
CA ILE A 302 -10.14 7.90 -8.11
C ILE A 302 -10.86 9.23 -7.89
N ASP A 303 -10.27 10.31 -8.43
CA ASP A 303 -10.82 11.66 -8.37
C ASP A 303 -12.29 11.73 -8.86
N GLY A 304 -13.10 12.53 -8.16
CA GLY A 304 -14.54 12.60 -8.38
C GLY A 304 -14.95 13.10 -9.77
N ALA A 305 -14.13 13.89 -10.46
CA ALA A 305 -14.43 14.31 -11.83
C ALA A 305 -14.29 13.14 -12.81
N ALA A 306 -13.15 12.44 -12.79
CA ALA A 306 -12.90 11.28 -13.65
C ALA A 306 -13.80 10.09 -13.30
N LYS A 307 -14.13 9.90 -12.01
CA LYS A 307 -15.10 8.90 -11.56
C LYS A 307 -16.46 9.13 -12.23
N ARG A 308 -16.97 10.36 -12.21
CA ARG A 308 -18.25 10.71 -12.87
C ARG A 308 -18.19 10.46 -14.37
N GLU A 309 -17.17 10.99 -15.03
CA GLU A 309 -17.00 10.84 -16.49
C GLU A 309 -16.94 9.35 -16.92
N ALA A 310 -16.16 8.53 -16.23
CA ALA A 310 -16.09 7.10 -16.49
C ALA A 310 -17.44 6.41 -16.24
N THR A 311 -18.14 6.74 -15.15
CA THR A 311 -19.45 6.14 -14.84
C THR A 311 -20.53 6.52 -15.84
N GLU A 312 -20.55 7.77 -16.31
CA GLU A 312 -21.44 8.26 -17.36
C GLU A 312 -21.13 7.58 -18.69
N ARG A 313 -19.84 7.35 -18.98
CA ARG A 313 -19.43 6.66 -20.20
C ARG A 313 -19.86 5.20 -20.22
N PHE A 314 -19.69 4.47 -19.12
CA PHE A 314 -20.17 3.09 -19.03
C PHE A 314 -21.70 3.01 -19.13
N ASP A 315 -22.42 3.95 -18.52
CA ASP A 315 -23.88 4.00 -18.59
C ASP A 315 -24.39 4.33 -19.99
N TYR A 316 -23.69 5.22 -20.71
CA TYR A 316 -23.95 5.48 -22.13
C TYR A 316 -23.79 4.21 -22.98
N LEU A 317 -22.68 3.48 -22.83
CA LEU A 317 -22.45 2.22 -23.56
C LEU A 317 -23.50 1.16 -23.22
N CYS A 318 -23.84 1.02 -21.94
CA CYS A 318 -24.88 0.10 -21.47
C CYS A 318 -26.23 0.44 -22.11
N THR A 319 -26.63 1.71 -22.07
CA THR A 319 -27.88 2.19 -22.69
C THR A 319 -27.89 1.96 -24.20
N SER A 320 -26.77 2.19 -24.87
CA SER A 320 -26.64 1.94 -26.31
C SER A 320 -26.84 0.47 -26.65
N ILE A 321 -26.20 -0.45 -25.91
CA ILE A 321 -26.35 -1.90 -26.12
C ILE A 321 -27.80 -2.33 -25.89
N MET A 322 -28.43 -1.84 -24.81
CA MET A 322 -29.83 -2.14 -24.49
C MET A 322 -30.77 -1.72 -25.62
N THR A 323 -30.54 -0.53 -26.18
CA THR A 323 -31.37 0.04 -27.26
C THR A 323 -31.14 -0.71 -28.56
N SER A 324 -29.89 -0.94 -28.96
CA SER A 324 -29.56 -1.62 -30.22
C SER A 324 -30.06 -3.07 -30.29
N HIS A 325 -30.29 -3.72 -29.14
CA HIS A 325 -30.74 -5.11 -29.07
C HIS A 325 -32.22 -5.25 -28.67
N ASP A 326 -32.95 -4.15 -28.51
CA ASP A 326 -34.34 -4.10 -28.04
C ASP A 326 -34.54 -4.92 -26.75
N LEU A 327 -33.58 -4.86 -25.83
CA LEU A 327 -33.51 -5.76 -24.67
C LEU A 327 -34.78 -5.67 -23.81
N LEU A 328 -35.25 -4.45 -23.53
CA LEU A 328 -36.47 -4.22 -22.76
C LEU A 328 -37.71 -4.71 -23.50
N GLU A 329 -37.82 -4.44 -24.81
CA GLU A 329 -38.98 -4.88 -25.59
C GLU A 329 -39.07 -6.40 -25.69
N LYS A 330 -37.94 -7.09 -25.93
CA LYS A 330 -37.89 -8.56 -25.98
C LYS A 330 -38.32 -9.17 -24.65
N MET A 331 -37.86 -8.59 -23.53
CA MET A 331 -38.25 -9.05 -22.21
C MET A 331 -39.74 -8.80 -21.95
N ILE A 332 -40.29 -7.65 -22.35
CA ILE A 332 -41.72 -7.35 -22.21
C ILE A 332 -42.57 -8.29 -23.06
N ARG A 333 -42.18 -8.55 -24.32
CA ARG A 333 -42.89 -9.47 -25.23
C ARG A 333 -42.87 -10.91 -24.74
N SER A 334 -41.86 -11.30 -23.96
CA SER A 334 -41.75 -12.65 -23.40
C SER A 334 -42.72 -12.94 -22.25
N GLN A 335 -43.34 -11.92 -21.66
CA GLN A 335 -44.19 -12.05 -20.48
C GLN A 335 -45.67 -11.90 -20.84
N PRO A 336 -46.56 -12.77 -20.31
CA PRO A 336 -47.97 -12.78 -20.68
C PRO A 336 -48.74 -11.60 -20.07
N ASN A 337 -48.54 -11.33 -18.78
CA ASN A 337 -49.37 -10.41 -18.00
C ASN A 337 -48.61 -9.13 -17.60
N ALA A 338 -49.35 -8.07 -17.24
CA ALA A 338 -48.77 -6.79 -16.84
C ALA A 338 -47.92 -6.88 -15.55
N HIS A 339 -48.35 -7.69 -14.57
CA HIS A 339 -47.56 -7.91 -13.36
C HIS A 339 -46.26 -8.69 -13.65
N ASP A 340 -46.30 -9.70 -14.53
CA ASP A 340 -45.11 -10.45 -14.94
C ASP A 340 -44.11 -9.57 -15.68
N LYS A 341 -44.60 -8.66 -16.54
CA LYS A 341 -43.79 -7.62 -17.20
C LYS A 341 -43.12 -6.70 -16.19
N ALA A 342 -43.87 -6.20 -15.21
CA ALA A 342 -43.32 -5.36 -14.14
C ALA A 342 -42.24 -6.08 -13.33
N LEU A 343 -42.50 -7.32 -12.90
CA LEU A 343 -41.56 -8.12 -12.13
C LEU A 343 -40.29 -8.46 -12.93
N ALA A 344 -40.41 -8.80 -14.21
CA ALA A 344 -39.27 -9.04 -15.07
C ALA A 344 -38.38 -7.78 -15.20
N LEU A 345 -38.98 -6.60 -15.39
CA LEU A 345 -38.26 -5.33 -15.45
C LEU A 345 -37.63 -4.94 -14.10
N LEU A 346 -38.31 -5.19 -12.98
CA LEU A 346 -37.73 -4.98 -11.64
C LEU A 346 -36.56 -5.93 -11.38
N LYS A 347 -36.69 -7.21 -11.73
CA LYS A 347 -35.60 -8.19 -11.60
C LYS A 347 -34.40 -7.80 -12.45
N LEU A 348 -34.62 -7.30 -13.67
CA LEU A 348 -33.55 -6.75 -14.49
C LEU A 348 -32.91 -5.51 -13.85
N ALA A 349 -33.70 -4.57 -13.34
CA ALA A 349 -33.19 -3.37 -12.66
C ALA A 349 -32.43 -3.68 -11.35
N ALA A 350 -32.81 -4.75 -10.66
CA ALA A 350 -32.15 -5.28 -9.47
C ALA A 350 -30.94 -6.17 -9.79
N SER A 351 -30.75 -6.57 -11.06
CA SER A 351 -29.65 -7.44 -11.48
C SER A 351 -28.32 -6.69 -11.62
N ASP A 352 -27.24 -7.45 -11.76
CA ASP A 352 -25.90 -6.97 -12.07
C ASP A 352 -25.69 -6.64 -13.56
N MET A 353 -26.76 -6.56 -14.35
CA MET A 353 -26.70 -6.29 -15.78
C MET A 353 -26.80 -4.80 -16.13
N LEU A 354 -27.38 -3.97 -15.25
CA LEU A 354 -27.62 -2.56 -15.56
C LEU A 354 -26.73 -1.64 -14.73
N THR A 355 -26.02 -0.76 -15.44
CA THR A 355 -25.28 0.37 -14.85
C THR A 355 -26.23 1.29 -14.08
N ARG A 356 -25.72 1.89 -13.00
CA ARG A 356 -26.36 3.00 -12.30
C ARG A 356 -26.42 4.22 -13.24
N GLY A 357 -27.59 4.85 -13.30
CA GLY A 357 -27.85 5.95 -14.23
C GLY A 357 -29.00 5.62 -15.16
N LYS A 358 -28.92 6.12 -16.39
CA LYS A 358 -29.99 6.10 -17.39
C LYS A 358 -30.42 4.68 -17.75
N ALA A 359 -29.50 3.72 -17.82
CA ALA A 359 -29.81 2.33 -18.17
C ALA A 359 -30.80 1.72 -17.15
N ARG A 360 -30.46 1.77 -15.86
CA ARG A 360 -31.32 1.28 -14.78
C ARG A 360 -32.58 2.10 -14.62
N GLU A 361 -32.51 3.43 -14.67
CA GLU A 361 -33.68 4.31 -14.56
C GLU A 361 -34.72 4.04 -15.66
N THR A 362 -34.27 3.68 -16.86
CA THR A 362 -35.18 3.36 -17.97
C THR A 362 -35.96 2.07 -17.68
N ALA A 363 -35.29 1.03 -17.17
CA ALA A 363 -35.96 -0.20 -16.74
C ALA A 363 -36.91 0.04 -15.55
N GLN A 364 -36.48 0.81 -14.54
CA GLN A 364 -37.32 1.20 -13.39
C GLN A 364 -38.58 1.95 -13.83
N ARG A 365 -38.44 2.95 -14.70
CA ARG A 365 -39.56 3.78 -15.18
C ARG A 365 -40.61 2.92 -15.90
N GLN A 366 -40.16 1.97 -16.70
CA GLN A 366 -41.06 1.07 -17.44
C GLN A 366 -41.69 0.00 -16.53
N ALA A 367 -40.96 -0.48 -15.51
CA ALA A 367 -41.55 -1.34 -14.49
C ALA A 367 -42.66 -0.61 -13.72
N LEU A 368 -42.40 0.63 -13.32
CA LEU A 368 -43.36 1.46 -12.59
C LEU A 368 -44.59 1.83 -13.42
N SER A 369 -44.46 1.99 -14.74
CA SER A 369 -45.65 2.22 -15.58
C SER A 369 -46.61 1.03 -15.55
N TYR A 370 -46.10 -0.20 -15.61
CA TYR A 370 -46.94 -1.41 -15.52
C TYR A 370 -47.52 -1.62 -14.12
N LEU A 371 -46.77 -1.33 -13.05
CA LEU A 371 -47.30 -1.42 -11.69
C LEU A 371 -48.41 -0.40 -11.39
N ARG A 372 -48.40 0.74 -12.08
CA ARG A 372 -49.42 1.79 -11.92
C ARG A 372 -50.67 1.53 -12.75
N GLU A 373 -50.69 0.51 -13.62
CA GLU A 373 -51.90 0.13 -14.34
C GLU A 373 -52.98 -0.34 -13.34
N PRO A 374 -54.24 0.11 -13.51
CA PRO A 374 -55.31 -0.20 -12.57
C PRO A 374 -55.54 -1.71 -12.52
N GLY A 375 -55.56 -2.26 -11.30
CA GLY A 375 -55.80 -3.69 -11.06
C GLY A 375 -54.54 -4.56 -10.94
N VAL A 376 -53.38 -4.11 -11.42
CA VAL A 376 -52.16 -4.94 -11.48
C VAL A 376 -51.57 -5.22 -10.10
N LEU A 377 -51.45 -4.18 -9.25
CA LEU A 377 -50.96 -4.34 -7.87
C LEU A 377 -51.94 -5.16 -7.02
N THR A 378 -53.24 -4.96 -7.20
CA THR A 378 -54.30 -5.68 -6.50
C THR A 378 -54.38 -7.14 -6.93
N GLU A 379 -54.19 -7.44 -8.22
CA GLU A 379 -54.09 -8.81 -8.75
C GLU A 379 -52.86 -9.53 -8.20
N TYR A 380 -51.69 -8.87 -8.21
CA TYR A 380 -50.45 -9.46 -7.70
C TYR A 380 -50.48 -9.73 -6.19
N LEU A 381 -51.00 -8.77 -5.42
CA LEU A 381 -51.17 -8.88 -3.97
C LEU A 381 -52.39 -9.72 -3.56
N GLY A 382 -53.19 -10.19 -4.51
CA GLY A 382 -54.36 -11.03 -4.27
C GLY A 382 -54.01 -12.43 -3.73
N GLY A 383 -54.80 -12.92 -2.77
CA GLY A 383 -54.62 -14.24 -2.13
C GLY A 383 -54.97 -14.23 -0.63
N ASN A 384 -54.87 -15.38 0.03
CA ASN A 384 -55.06 -15.47 1.49
C ASN A 384 -54.03 -14.61 2.23
N GLY A 385 -54.39 -13.99 3.36
CA GLY A 385 -53.60 -12.96 4.06
C GLY A 385 -52.09 -13.25 4.22
N ASN A 386 -51.70 -14.49 4.55
CA ASN A 386 -50.29 -14.88 4.66
C ASN A 386 -49.54 -14.88 3.32
N GLN A 387 -50.18 -15.21 2.20
CA GLN A 387 -49.56 -15.21 0.87
C GLN A 387 -49.42 -13.79 0.32
N ALA A 388 -50.43 -12.95 0.54
CA ALA A 388 -50.40 -11.53 0.17
C ALA A 388 -49.26 -10.78 0.90
N GLU A 389 -49.09 -11.06 2.19
CA GLU A 389 -48.03 -10.45 3.00
C GLU A 389 -46.62 -10.94 2.59
N GLY A 390 -46.48 -12.21 2.20
CA GLY A 390 -45.26 -12.75 1.62
C GLY A 390 -44.88 -12.07 0.30
N ARG A 391 -45.82 -11.93 -0.64
CA ARG A 391 -45.59 -11.26 -1.93
C ARG A 391 -45.29 -9.77 -1.77
N LYS A 392 -45.92 -9.12 -0.79
CA LYS A 392 -45.63 -7.70 -0.44
C LYS A 392 -44.19 -7.54 0.06
N LYS A 393 -43.71 -8.45 0.91
CA LYS A 393 -42.31 -8.46 1.36
C LYS A 393 -41.34 -8.71 0.21
N GLU A 394 -41.63 -9.68 -0.65
CA GLU A 394 -40.80 -9.97 -1.83
C GLU A 394 -40.72 -8.77 -2.78
N LEU A 395 -41.86 -8.14 -3.10
CA LEU A 395 -41.89 -6.94 -3.94
C LEU A 395 -41.16 -5.76 -3.29
N SER A 396 -41.29 -5.59 -1.96
CA SER A 396 -40.54 -4.57 -1.23
C SER A 396 -39.02 -4.76 -1.35
N ILE A 397 -38.55 -6.01 -1.23
CA ILE A 397 -37.13 -6.34 -1.39
C ILE A 397 -36.68 -6.04 -2.82
N LEU A 398 -37.45 -6.46 -3.83
CA LEU A 398 -37.13 -6.22 -5.24
C LEU A 398 -37.11 -4.73 -5.59
N LEU A 399 -38.06 -3.95 -5.08
CA LEU A 399 -38.08 -2.49 -5.26
C LEU A 399 -36.82 -1.86 -4.64
N GLN A 400 -36.47 -2.25 -3.42
CA GLN A 400 -35.28 -1.75 -2.74
C GLN A 400 -33.98 -2.13 -3.50
N GLN A 401 -33.86 -3.37 -3.97
CA GLN A 401 -32.73 -3.83 -4.77
C GLN A 401 -32.64 -3.11 -6.13
N ALA A 402 -33.79 -2.82 -6.73
CA ALA A 402 -33.87 -2.01 -7.94
C ALA A 402 -33.55 -0.53 -7.68
N GLY A 403 -33.45 -0.07 -6.43
CA GLY A 403 -33.19 1.33 -6.07
C GLY A 403 -34.45 2.21 -6.07
N ILE A 404 -35.63 1.61 -5.91
CA ILE A 404 -36.92 2.29 -5.81
C ILE A 404 -37.39 2.23 -4.35
N ASP A 405 -37.86 3.35 -3.79
CA ASP A 405 -38.46 3.39 -2.46
C ASP A 405 -39.79 2.60 -2.45
N PRO A 406 -39.89 1.49 -1.68
CA PRO A 406 -41.10 0.68 -1.62
C PRO A 406 -42.34 1.45 -1.16
N HIS A 407 -42.18 2.48 -0.33
CA HIS A 407 -43.31 3.27 0.19
C HIS A 407 -44.03 4.05 -0.92
N THR A 408 -43.30 4.48 -1.95
CA THR A 408 -43.88 5.23 -3.08
C THR A 408 -44.81 4.38 -3.95
N VAL A 409 -44.61 3.07 -3.97
CA VAL A 409 -45.37 2.13 -4.81
C VAL A 409 -46.44 1.40 -4.00
N LEU A 410 -46.08 0.91 -2.81
CA LEU A 410 -46.98 0.12 -1.96
C LEU A 410 -47.93 0.99 -1.13
N GLY A 411 -47.60 2.27 -0.89
CA GLY A 411 -48.49 3.21 -0.20
C GLY A 411 -49.74 3.59 -0.99
N GLN A 412 -49.69 3.51 -2.33
CA GLN A 412 -50.82 3.81 -3.20
C GLN A 412 -51.90 2.71 -3.23
N SER A 413 -51.58 1.48 -2.81
CA SER A 413 -52.51 0.34 -2.77
C SER A 413 -53.44 0.35 -1.54
N VAL A 414 -53.20 1.21 -0.54
CA VAL A 414 -54.01 1.28 0.70
C VAL A 414 -55.15 2.31 0.56
N ALA A 415 -55.16 3.09 -0.52
CA ALA A 415 -56.14 4.17 -0.75
C ALA A 415 -57.17 3.86 -1.86
N ALA A 416 -57.25 2.60 -2.33
CA ALA A 416 -58.19 2.16 -3.36
C ALA A 416 -59.21 1.15 -2.81
#